data_AF-A0A368KK52-F1
#
_entry.id   AF-A0A368KK52-F1
#
_cell.length_a   1.000
_cell.length_b   1.000
_cell.length_c   1.000
_cell.angle_alpha   90.00
_cell.angle_beta   90.00
_cell.angle_gamma   90.00
#
_symmetry.space_group_name_H-M   'P 1'
#
loop_
_entity.id
_entity.type
_entity.pdbx_description
1 polymer ?
#
loop_
_entity_poly.entity_id
_entity_poly.type
_entity_poly.pdbx_seq_one_letter_code
_entity_poly.pdbx_strand_id
1 'polypeptide(L)'
;MSNQMLLPLAFIAICLAAAAIGTVHAQDYSPAAVDMFRGLKQQPNDLARYDYLFGAIPRLPVNDQQLAMQMFASVENELGLYNEALHDFPLKSRVKPDTTLPTPAEWKAADAAEVIARLASNRRLVLVNEAHHDAHTRLLTLALLPRLRALGFDYFAVEALSGKDDRLVQRGYPVKESGTMYLHEPVYGEIVRTAIKLGFTLVAYDADAGATQDREAAQANNLYREVFARDPHAKLFVHAGYAHIDKARGRLGKAQPMAMYLQRLSGIEPLSIDQTQFREQIPPEQDAYRQLVTDFPSDGPIVLVNRGTGQPWSAQPDLYDVNVLLPPADTGGVQSGFIQPLTTVHDADRDQLQLVRRLDKLRPAWLMLHGERTSYAIGTTLCRTTFPCVVDAHYSNEPDEAIAADRYAFMQGDATSRLYLRPGNYRLRARDIRGRTLSRQAITIDKR
;
A
#
# COMPACT_ATOMS: atom_id res chain seq x y z
N MET A 1 -29.19 30.76 -6.71
CA MET A 1 -28.98 30.66 -5.25
C MET A 1 -29.66 29.41 -4.75
N SER A 2 -28.91 28.35 -4.52
CA SER A 2 -29.33 27.24 -3.66
C SER A 2 -28.06 26.72 -2.99
N ASN A 3 -27.88 27.11 -1.73
CA ASN A 3 -26.80 26.62 -0.87
C ASN A 3 -27.09 25.16 -0.55
N GLN A 4 -26.38 24.23 -1.19
CA GLN A 4 -26.24 22.89 -0.62
C GLN A 4 -25.24 22.99 0.54
N MET A 5 -25.76 22.91 1.75
CA MET A 5 -24.98 22.66 2.96
C MET A 5 -24.22 21.33 2.79
N LEU A 6 -22.94 21.43 2.47
CA LEU A 6 -21.97 20.36 2.69
C LEU A 6 -21.82 20.17 4.21
N LEU A 7 -22.45 19.15 4.78
CA LEU A 7 -22.13 18.71 6.13
C LEU A 7 -20.67 18.24 6.20
N PRO A 8 -19.93 18.54 7.28
CA PRO A 8 -18.57 18.07 7.45
C PRO A 8 -18.61 16.57 7.77
N LEU A 9 -18.44 15.71 6.76
CA LEU A 9 -18.11 14.31 7.00
C LEU A 9 -16.69 14.25 7.58
N ALA A 10 -16.60 13.91 8.86
CA ALA A 10 -15.36 13.42 9.44
C ALA A 10 -15.03 12.09 8.75
N PHE A 11 -14.03 12.09 7.89
CA PHE A 11 -13.54 10.89 7.23
C PHE A 11 -12.84 10.02 8.27
N ILE A 12 -13.49 8.94 8.69
CA ILE A 12 -12.84 7.86 9.42
C ILE A 12 -12.12 7.04 8.35
N ALA A 13 -10.79 6.95 8.42
CA ALA A 13 -10.07 5.91 7.69
C ALA A 13 -10.51 4.57 8.29
N ILE A 14 -11.47 3.90 7.64
CA ILE A 14 -11.96 2.61 8.10
C ILE A 14 -10.98 1.56 7.59
N CYS A 15 -10.10 1.08 8.48
CA CYS A 15 -9.12 0.08 8.12
C CYS A 15 -9.78 -1.30 7.99
N LEU A 16 -9.54 -1.89 6.83
CA LEU A 16 -10.02 -3.13 6.22
C LEU A 16 -9.69 -4.44 6.99
N ALA A 17 -9.04 -4.37 8.15
CA ALA A 17 -8.64 -5.54 8.93
C ALA A 17 -9.80 -6.40 9.46
N ALA A 18 -11.01 -5.82 9.56
CA ALA A 18 -12.23 -6.53 9.99
C ALA A 18 -12.61 -7.73 9.10
N ALA A 19 -12.07 -7.83 7.88
CA ALA A 19 -12.32 -8.97 6.99
C ALA A 19 -11.47 -10.22 7.30
N ALA A 20 -10.38 -10.11 8.06
CA ALA A 20 -9.37 -11.16 8.12
C ALA A 20 -9.56 -12.21 9.24
N ILE A 21 -10.02 -11.85 10.44
CA ILE A 21 -10.09 -12.75 11.61
C ILE A 21 -11.32 -12.30 12.43
N GLY A 22 -12.32 -13.18 12.63
CA GLY A 22 -12.89 -13.44 13.96
C GLY A 22 -14.06 -12.48 14.27
N THR A 23 -15.29 -13.00 14.39
CA THR A 23 -16.54 -12.26 14.73
C THR A 23 -16.52 -10.72 14.66
N VAL A 24 -16.85 -10.15 13.50
CA VAL A 24 -17.16 -8.72 13.36
C VAL A 24 -18.30 -8.38 14.33
N HIS A 25 -18.02 -7.61 15.38
CA HIS A 25 -19.06 -7.13 16.28
C HIS A 25 -19.90 -6.07 15.57
N ALA A 26 -21.18 -6.40 15.37
CA ALA A 26 -22.16 -5.66 14.57
C ALA A 26 -22.56 -4.26 15.10
N GLN A 27 -21.81 -3.69 16.06
CA GLN A 27 -22.21 -2.44 16.74
C GLN A 27 -21.83 -1.17 15.98
N ASP A 28 -20.79 -1.20 15.13
CA ASP A 28 -20.32 -0.01 14.38
C ASP A 28 -20.60 -0.08 12.86
N TYR A 29 -21.07 -1.22 12.37
CA TYR A 29 -21.33 -1.45 10.95
C TYR A 29 -22.79 -1.77 10.69
N SER A 30 -23.30 -1.29 9.54
CA SER A 30 -24.63 -1.68 9.09
C SER A 30 -24.71 -3.20 8.87
N PRO A 31 -25.90 -3.83 8.98
CA PRO A 31 -26.06 -5.24 8.63
C PRO A 31 -25.57 -5.56 7.20
N ALA A 32 -25.76 -4.64 6.25
CA ALA A 32 -25.30 -4.79 4.87
C ALA A 32 -23.76 -4.82 4.78
N ALA A 33 -23.06 -3.95 5.52
CA ALA A 33 -21.61 -3.96 5.61
C ALA A 33 -21.08 -5.26 6.27
N VAL A 34 -21.74 -5.74 7.34
CA VAL A 34 -21.39 -7.02 7.98
C VAL A 34 -21.56 -8.20 7.02
N ASP A 35 -22.65 -8.24 6.26
CA ASP A 35 -22.90 -9.28 5.26
C ASP A 35 -21.89 -9.20 4.10
N MET A 36 -21.52 -7.99 3.68
CA MET A 36 -20.45 -7.78 2.70
C MET A 36 -19.12 -8.34 3.22
N PHE A 37 -18.72 -8.03 4.46
CA PHE A 37 -17.49 -8.56 5.04
C PHE A 37 -17.49 -10.09 5.11
N ARG A 38 -18.62 -10.68 5.51
CA ARG A 38 -18.78 -12.14 5.56
C ARG A 38 -18.66 -12.75 4.17
N GLY A 39 -19.32 -12.17 3.17
CA GLY A 39 -19.26 -12.65 1.79
C GLY A 39 -17.88 -12.49 1.16
N LEU A 40 -17.19 -11.38 1.44
CA LEU A 40 -15.82 -11.16 0.96
C LEU A 40 -14.85 -12.19 1.52
N LYS A 41 -14.97 -12.49 2.82
CA LYS A 41 -14.11 -13.48 3.50
C LYS A 41 -14.26 -14.90 2.94
N GLN A 42 -15.44 -15.22 2.40
CA GLN A 42 -15.70 -16.53 1.79
C GLN A 42 -15.11 -16.70 0.39
N GLN A 43 -14.59 -15.62 -0.21
CA GLN A 43 -14.04 -15.70 -1.56
C GLN A 43 -12.70 -16.45 -1.56
N PRO A 44 -12.50 -17.39 -2.50
CA PRO A 44 -11.35 -18.30 -2.46
C PRO A 44 -10.01 -17.64 -2.87
N ASN A 45 -10.04 -16.46 -3.48
CA ASN A 45 -8.84 -15.73 -3.92
C ASN A 45 -9.17 -14.27 -4.30
N ASP A 46 -8.15 -13.49 -4.61
CA ASP A 46 -8.28 -12.05 -4.88
C ASP A 46 -9.10 -11.72 -6.13
N LEU A 47 -9.08 -12.55 -7.19
CA LEU A 47 -9.96 -12.34 -8.35
C LEU A 47 -11.43 -12.53 -7.99
N ALA A 48 -11.73 -13.54 -7.16
CA ALA A 48 -13.10 -13.75 -6.67
C ALA A 48 -13.54 -12.64 -5.72
N ARG A 49 -12.62 -12.07 -4.94
CA ARG A 49 -12.88 -10.88 -4.11
C ARG A 49 -13.19 -9.66 -4.95
N TYR A 50 -12.44 -9.44 -6.02
CA TYR A 50 -12.68 -8.36 -6.98
C TYR A 50 -14.09 -8.47 -7.57
N ASP A 51 -14.43 -9.63 -8.14
CA ASP A 51 -15.74 -9.87 -8.78
C ASP A 51 -16.90 -9.71 -7.78
N TYR A 52 -16.72 -10.23 -6.56
CA TYR A 52 -17.70 -10.08 -5.48
C TYR A 52 -17.97 -8.61 -5.14
N LEU A 53 -16.92 -7.82 -4.90
CA LEU A 53 -17.08 -6.40 -4.54
C LEU A 53 -17.68 -5.61 -5.69
N PHE A 54 -17.21 -5.85 -6.92
CA PHE A 54 -17.74 -5.21 -8.12
C PHE A 54 -19.27 -5.41 -8.25
N GLY A 55 -19.76 -6.62 -8.00
CA GLY A 55 -21.19 -6.91 -8.01
C GLY A 55 -21.96 -6.42 -6.77
N ALA A 56 -21.29 -6.29 -5.62
CA ALA A 56 -21.90 -5.92 -4.35
C ALA A 56 -22.06 -4.40 -4.18
N ILE A 57 -21.06 -3.60 -4.58
CA ILE A 57 -21.03 -2.15 -4.35
C ILE A 57 -22.32 -1.43 -4.78
N PRO A 58 -22.85 -1.63 -6.00
CA PRO A 58 -24.05 -0.90 -6.45
C PRO A 58 -25.32 -1.26 -5.66
N ARG A 59 -25.30 -2.35 -4.90
CA ARG A 59 -26.44 -2.85 -4.10
C ARG A 59 -26.36 -2.42 -2.65
N LEU A 60 -25.22 -1.86 -2.21
CA LEU A 60 -25.05 -1.40 -0.84
C LEU A 60 -25.73 -0.04 -0.61
N PRO A 61 -26.19 0.23 0.62
CA PRO A 61 -26.56 1.59 1.03
C PRO A 61 -25.42 2.58 0.74
N VAL A 62 -25.77 3.80 0.32
CA VAL A 62 -24.78 4.83 -0.06
C VAL A 62 -23.70 5.05 1.01
N ASN A 63 -24.07 5.01 2.29
CA ASN A 63 -23.15 5.19 3.41
C ASN A 63 -22.10 4.06 3.51
N ASP A 64 -22.41 2.86 3.00
CA ASP A 64 -21.51 1.70 3.03
C ASP A 64 -20.70 1.55 1.73
N GLN A 65 -21.11 2.22 0.65
CA GLN A 65 -20.42 2.16 -0.64
C GLN A 65 -18.99 2.67 -0.55
N GLN A 66 -18.74 3.74 0.21
CA GLN A 66 -17.39 4.29 0.36
C GLN A 66 -16.42 3.28 0.99
N LEU A 67 -16.88 2.59 2.04
CA LEU A 67 -16.13 1.52 2.67
C LEU A 67 -15.86 0.39 1.67
N ALA A 68 -16.88 -0.05 0.92
CA ALA A 68 -16.75 -1.09 -0.08
C ALA A 68 -15.77 -0.72 -1.22
N MET A 69 -15.78 0.54 -1.68
CA MET A 69 -14.84 1.06 -2.67
C MET A 69 -13.40 1.04 -2.14
N GLN A 70 -13.18 1.36 -0.86
CA GLN A 70 -11.87 1.22 -0.24
C GLN A 70 -11.38 -0.24 -0.28
N MET A 71 -12.28 -1.19 0.01
CA MET A 71 -11.98 -2.64 -0.10
C MET A 71 -11.64 -3.02 -1.52
N PHE A 72 -12.40 -2.52 -2.49
CA PHE A 72 -12.23 -2.82 -3.90
C PHE A 72 -10.88 -2.34 -4.42
N ALA A 73 -10.53 -1.08 -4.18
CA ALA A 73 -9.23 -0.53 -4.55
C ALA A 73 -8.06 -1.25 -3.87
N SER A 74 -8.25 -1.76 -2.65
CA SER A 74 -7.22 -2.59 -2.00
C SER A 74 -7.05 -3.92 -2.73
N VAL A 75 -8.12 -4.55 -3.21
CA VAL A 75 -8.03 -5.78 -4.02
C VAL A 75 -7.39 -5.50 -5.39
N GLU A 76 -7.68 -4.36 -6.00
CA GLU A 76 -7.01 -3.93 -7.24
C GLU A 76 -5.50 -3.77 -7.03
N ASN A 77 -5.10 -3.10 -5.96
CA ASN A 77 -3.70 -2.98 -5.53
C ASN A 77 -3.05 -4.37 -5.32
N GLU A 78 -3.74 -5.28 -4.63
CA GLU A 78 -3.28 -6.68 -4.43
C GLU A 78 -3.17 -7.49 -5.74
N LEU A 79 -3.96 -7.15 -6.76
CA LEU A 79 -3.96 -7.77 -8.10
C LEU A 79 -2.96 -7.12 -9.07
N GLY A 80 -2.23 -6.08 -8.64
CA GLY A 80 -1.26 -5.36 -9.46
C GLY A 80 -1.86 -4.31 -10.39
N LEU A 81 -3.13 -3.94 -10.18
CA LEU A 81 -3.89 -2.89 -10.86
C LEU A 81 -3.76 -1.55 -10.11
N TYR A 82 -2.52 -1.07 -9.99
CA TYR A 82 -2.19 0.06 -9.10
C TYR A 82 -2.81 1.38 -9.54
N ASN A 83 -2.92 1.61 -10.85
CA ASN A 83 -3.47 2.85 -11.38
C ASN A 83 -5.01 2.85 -11.26
N GLU A 84 -5.64 1.69 -11.47
CA GLU A 84 -7.06 1.49 -11.27
C GLU A 84 -7.44 1.68 -9.80
N ALA A 85 -6.65 1.14 -8.85
CA ALA A 85 -6.87 1.33 -7.42
C ALA A 85 -6.92 2.81 -7.02
N LEU A 86 -6.04 3.65 -7.59
CA LEU A 86 -6.05 5.10 -7.36
C LEU A 86 -7.17 5.83 -8.10
N HIS A 87 -7.60 5.30 -9.25
CA HIS A 87 -8.68 5.87 -10.05
C HIS A 87 -10.05 5.64 -9.42
N ASP A 88 -10.32 4.40 -9.01
CA ASP A 88 -11.62 3.98 -8.51
C ASP A 88 -11.82 4.37 -7.04
N PHE A 89 -10.73 4.58 -6.30
CA PHE A 89 -10.78 5.13 -4.94
C PHE A 89 -9.71 6.20 -4.69
N PRO A 90 -9.89 7.43 -5.18
CA PRO A 90 -8.96 8.54 -5.00
C PRO A 90 -9.02 9.13 -3.58
N LEU A 91 -8.96 8.28 -2.54
CA LEU A 91 -9.05 8.72 -1.16
C LEU A 91 -7.78 9.46 -0.73
N LYS A 92 -7.93 10.75 -0.46
CA LYS A 92 -6.92 11.59 0.18
C LYS A 92 -7.36 12.06 1.56
N SER A 93 -6.38 12.24 2.44
CA SER A 93 -6.62 12.99 3.67
C SER A 93 -6.88 14.45 3.32
N ARG A 94 -7.86 15.08 3.97
CA ARG A 94 -8.13 16.51 3.78
C ARG A 94 -6.92 17.33 4.21
N VAL A 95 -6.41 18.18 3.32
CA VAL A 95 -5.46 19.23 3.66
C VAL A 95 -6.23 20.42 4.24
N LYS A 96 -5.79 20.97 5.37
CA LYS A 96 -6.48 22.13 5.97
C LYS A 96 -6.30 23.35 5.07
N PRO A 97 -7.34 24.17 4.82
CA PRO A 97 -7.24 25.32 3.92
C PRO A 97 -6.16 26.35 4.29
N ASP A 98 -5.81 26.44 5.56
CA ASP A 98 -4.77 27.33 6.12
C ASP A 98 -3.37 26.70 6.15
N THR A 99 -3.21 25.48 5.61
CA THR A 99 -1.89 24.85 5.51
C THR A 99 -0.99 25.68 4.61
N THR A 100 0.07 26.25 5.18
CA THR A 100 1.11 26.93 4.39
C THR A 100 2.00 25.89 3.72
N LEU A 101 2.02 25.88 2.39
CA LEU A 101 2.82 24.95 1.61
C LEU A 101 4.27 25.46 1.47
N PRO A 102 5.27 24.58 1.56
CA PRO A 102 6.66 24.88 1.22
C PRO A 102 6.82 25.48 -0.17
N THR A 103 7.72 26.46 -0.29
CA THR A 103 8.13 27.06 -1.57
C THR A 103 9.61 26.80 -1.86
N PRO A 104 10.04 26.73 -3.13
CA PRO A 104 11.46 26.52 -3.48
C PRO A 104 12.44 27.56 -2.93
N ALA A 105 11.94 28.77 -2.62
CA ALA A 105 12.72 29.85 -2.03
C ALA A 105 13.20 29.52 -0.61
N GLU A 106 12.34 28.89 0.19
CA GLU A 106 12.62 28.61 1.62
C GLU A 106 12.99 27.14 1.87
N TRP A 107 12.60 26.25 0.97
CA TRP A 107 12.73 24.79 1.14
C TRP A 107 13.52 24.16 0.00
N LYS A 108 14.11 23.00 0.27
CA LYS A 108 14.76 22.15 -0.74
C LYS A 108 14.31 20.70 -0.57
N ALA A 109 14.18 19.99 -1.68
CA ALA A 109 13.99 18.55 -1.67
C ALA A 109 15.27 17.84 -1.20
N ALA A 110 15.10 16.75 -0.46
CA ALA A 110 16.17 15.84 -0.06
C ALA A 110 15.63 14.40 -0.05
N ASP A 111 16.51 13.41 -0.25
CA ASP A 111 16.15 11.98 -0.18
C ASP A 111 15.49 11.67 1.17
N ALA A 112 14.26 11.14 1.12
CA ALA A 112 13.48 10.91 2.33
C ALA A 112 14.16 9.88 3.24
N ALA A 113 14.68 8.80 2.67
CA ALA A 113 15.26 7.71 3.45
C ALA A 113 16.54 8.14 4.18
N GLU A 114 17.38 8.98 3.56
CA GLU A 114 18.56 9.57 4.17
C GLU A 114 18.20 10.52 5.32
N VAL A 115 17.28 11.46 5.09
CA VAL A 115 16.89 12.43 6.12
C VAL A 115 16.21 11.72 7.29
N ILE A 116 15.31 10.77 7.03
CA ILE A 116 14.63 9.99 8.08
C ILE A 116 15.64 9.14 8.86
N ALA A 117 16.60 8.49 8.21
CA ALA A 117 17.63 7.73 8.91
C ALA A 117 18.46 8.64 9.86
N ARG A 118 18.79 9.86 9.42
CA ARG A 118 19.45 10.85 10.29
C ARG A 118 18.58 11.22 11.49
N LEU A 119 17.28 11.47 11.29
CA LEU A 119 16.35 11.75 12.39
C LEU A 119 16.21 10.55 13.34
N ALA A 120 16.18 9.34 12.80
CA ALA A 120 16.02 8.10 13.55
C ALA A 120 17.24 7.71 14.40
N SER A 121 18.44 8.25 14.10
CA SER A 121 19.67 7.95 14.85
C SER A 121 19.55 8.18 16.37
N ASN A 122 18.79 9.21 16.75
CA ASN A 122 18.53 9.59 18.14
C ASN A 122 17.12 9.14 18.63
N ARG A 123 16.51 8.18 17.93
CA ARG A 123 15.16 7.68 18.25
C ARG A 123 15.19 6.18 18.46
N ARG A 124 14.21 5.68 19.21
CA ARG A 124 14.02 4.24 19.47
C ARG A 124 12.70 3.70 18.92
N LEU A 125 11.82 4.59 18.49
CA LEU A 125 10.53 4.24 17.92
C LEU A 125 10.34 5.08 16.66
N VAL A 126 10.25 4.42 15.52
CA VAL A 126 9.99 5.05 14.22
C VAL A 126 8.72 4.44 13.67
N LEU A 127 7.75 5.29 13.31
CA LEU A 127 6.52 4.87 12.66
C LEU A 127 6.43 5.53 11.30
N VAL A 128 6.17 4.73 10.28
CA VAL A 128 5.86 5.20 8.92
C VAL A 128 4.48 4.67 8.55
N ASN A 129 3.64 5.53 7.97
CA ASN A 129 2.34 5.09 7.51
C ASN A 129 2.33 4.64 6.04
N GLU A 130 1.29 3.91 5.65
CA GLU A 130 0.99 3.52 4.27
C GLU A 130 -0.49 3.72 3.97
N ALA A 131 -0.84 3.74 2.68
CA ALA A 131 -2.23 3.66 2.25
C ALA A 131 -2.47 2.29 1.63
N HIS A 132 -3.41 1.51 2.19
CA HIS A 132 -3.60 0.10 1.82
C HIS A 132 -3.90 -0.14 0.33
N HIS A 133 -4.47 0.86 -0.35
CA HIS A 133 -4.80 0.82 -1.78
C HIS A 133 -3.71 1.46 -2.68
N ASP A 134 -2.62 1.98 -2.10
CA ASP A 134 -1.53 2.61 -2.84
C ASP A 134 -0.17 2.06 -2.40
N ALA A 135 0.26 0.99 -3.07
CA ALA A 135 1.55 0.37 -2.85
C ALA A 135 2.76 1.31 -3.14
N HIS A 136 2.57 2.47 -3.77
CA HIS A 136 3.64 3.45 -3.93
C HIS A 136 4.19 3.90 -2.56
N THR A 137 3.32 3.98 -1.54
CA THR A 137 3.71 4.31 -0.16
C THR A 137 4.61 3.26 0.50
N ARG A 138 4.72 2.05 -0.09
CA ARG A 138 5.56 0.98 0.46
C ARG A 138 7.03 1.14 0.07
N LEU A 139 7.34 1.95 -0.93
CA LEU A 139 8.71 2.17 -1.41
C LEU A 139 9.61 2.81 -0.34
N LEU A 140 9.09 3.78 0.40
CA LEU A 140 9.83 4.39 1.50
C LEU A 140 10.20 3.35 2.56
N THR A 141 9.28 2.44 2.90
CA THR A 141 9.54 1.39 3.89
C THR A 141 10.67 0.46 3.42
N LEU A 142 10.65 0.04 2.15
CA LEU A 142 11.75 -0.75 1.57
C LEU A 142 13.10 -0.03 1.66
N ALA A 143 13.14 1.28 1.36
CA ALA A 143 14.36 2.07 1.44
C ALA A 143 14.85 2.26 2.89
N LEU A 144 13.93 2.34 3.86
CA LEU A 144 14.26 2.53 5.28
C LEU A 144 14.78 1.26 5.96
N LEU A 145 14.30 0.07 5.58
CA LEU A 145 14.68 -1.19 6.21
C LEU A 145 16.20 -1.37 6.41
N PRO A 146 17.06 -1.33 5.37
CA PRO A 146 18.50 -1.50 5.55
C PRO A 146 19.15 -0.37 6.36
N ARG A 147 18.65 0.85 6.23
CA ARG A 147 19.18 2.04 6.94
C ARG A 147 18.88 1.97 8.43
N LEU A 148 17.64 1.66 8.79
CA LEU A 148 17.23 1.51 10.19
C LEU A 148 17.86 0.28 10.83
N ARG A 149 18.00 -0.84 10.08
CA ARG A 149 18.75 -2.00 10.57
C ARG A 149 20.17 -1.63 10.99
N ALA A 150 20.87 -0.84 10.17
CA ALA A 150 22.23 -0.36 10.45
C ALA A 150 22.30 0.60 11.66
N LEU A 151 21.20 1.24 12.03
CA LEU A 151 21.08 2.10 13.22
C LEU A 151 20.69 1.33 14.49
N GLY A 152 20.63 -0.01 14.43
CA GLY A 152 20.30 -0.88 15.55
C GLY A 152 18.80 -1.07 15.77
N PHE A 153 17.95 -0.77 14.78
CA PHE A 153 16.56 -1.22 14.82
C PHE A 153 16.53 -2.73 14.55
N ASP A 154 16.32 -3.51 15.61
CA ASP A 154 16.29 -4.97 15.55
C ASP A 154 14.86 -5.52 15.41
N TYR A 155 13.85 -4.72 15.74
CA TYR A 155 12.44 -5.10 15.63
C TYR A 155 11.77 -4.35 14.49
N PHE A 156 11.02 -5.09 13.66
CA PHE A 156 10.19 -4.54 12.60
C PHE A 156 8.76 -5.05 12.73
N ALA A 157 7.82 -4.14 12.94
CA ALA A 157 6.42 -4.44 13.09
C ALA A 157 5.65 -4.01 11.85
N VAL A 158 4.78 -4.90 11.35
CA VAL A 158 3.94 -4.64 10.18
C VAL A 158 2.50 -5.04 10.46
N GLU A 159 1.55 -4.20 10.06
CA GLU A 159 0.13 -4.40 10.33
C GLU A 159 -0.41 -5.69 9.71
N ALA A 160 0.09 -6.04 8.52
CA ALA A 160 -0.47 -7.15 7.76
C ALA A 160 -0.11 -8.53 8.29
N LEU A 161 0.88 -8.69 9.18
CA LEU A 161 1.30 -10.02 9.63
C LEU A 161 0.37 -10.61 10.68
N SER A 162 0.17 -11.93 10.59
CA SER A 162 -0.49 -12.72 11.62
C SER A 162 0.55 -13.32 12.56
N GLY A 163 0.25 -13.34 13.87
CA GLY A 163 1.06 -14.06 14.85
C GLY A 163 0.99 -15.60 14.77
N LYS A 164 0.36 -16.16 13.72
CA LYS A 164 0.09 -17.60 13.58
C LYS A 164 1.08 -18.35 12.69
N ASP A 165 1.87 -17.67 11.85
CA ASP A 165 2.85 -18.31 10.96
C ASP A 165 4.23 -18.37 11.62
N ASP A 166 4.43 -19.39 12.44
CA ASP A 166 5.69 -19.68 13.13
C ASP A 166 6.85 -20.05 12.19
N ARG A 167 6.54 -20.44 10.94
CA ARG A 167 7.53 -20.83 9.93
C ARG A 167 7.97 -19.68 9.03
N LEU A 168 7.40 -18.48 9.16
CA LEU A 168 7.65 -17.34 8.26
C LEU A 168 9.16 -17.05 8.10
N VAL A 169 9.87 -16.88 9.21
CA VAL A 169 11.30 -16.53 9.22
C VAL A 169 12.15 -17.70 8.72
N GLN A 170 11.87 -18.93 9.17
CA GLN A 170 12.61 -20.12 8.74
C GLN A 170 12.46 -20.38 7.23
N ARG A 171 11.25 -20.14 6.70
CA ARG A 171 10.92 -20.32 5.29
C ARG A 171 11.49 -19.20 4.42
N GLY A 172 11.63 -17.99 4.96
CA GLY A 172 12.27 -16.85 4.30
C GLY A 172 11.33 -15.98 3.45
N TYR A 173 10.05 -16.33 3.35
CA TYR A 173 9.07 -15.62 2.52
C TYR A 173 7.63 -15.77 3.06
N PRO A 174 6.78 -14.75 2.87
CA PRO A 174 5.37 -14.83 3.23
C PRO A 174 4.58 -15.72 2.27
N VAL A 175 3.56 -16.37 2.82
CA VAL A 175 2.45 -17.03 2.10
C VAL A 175 1.16 -16.28 2.42
N LYS A 176 0.05 -16.61 1.74
CA LYS A 176 -1.25 -15.95 1.99
C LYS A 176 -1.69 -16.05 3.44
N GLU A 177 -1.43 -17.19 4.08
CA GLU A 177 -1.79 -17.45 5.47
C GLU A 177 -0.85 -16.76 6.48
N SER A 178 0.24 -16.13 6.03
CA SER A 178 1.14 -15.37 6.90
C SER A 178 0.50 -14.10 7.47
N GLY A 179 -0.66 -13.66 6.96
CA GLY A 179 -1.19 -12.35 7.29
C GLY A 179 -2.60 -12.06 6.78
N THR A 180 -2.95 -10.78 6.83
CA THR A 180 -4.14 -10.22 6.19
C THR A 180 -3.93 -10.11 4.69
N MET A 181 -5.01 -9.79 3.98
CA MET A 181 -4.99 -9.69 2.51
C MET A 181 -4.05 -8.60 1.99
N TYR A 182 -3.70 -7.58 2.78
CA TYR A 182 -2.72 -6.56 2.37
C TYR A 182 -1.37 -7.18 2.00
N LEU A 183 -1.02 -8.31 2.62
CA LEU A 183 0.21 -9.05 2.36
C LEU A 183 0.22 -9.71 0.97
N HIS A 184 -0.94 -9.82 0.30
CA HIS A 184 -1.04 -10.39 -1.05
C HIS A 184 -0.47 -9.47 -2.14
N GLU A 185 -0.27 -8.19 -1.82
CA GLU A 185 0.38 -7.25 -2.71
C GLU A 185 1.90 -7.50 -2.77
N PRO A 186 2.50 -7.59 -3.97
CA PRO A 186 3.89 -7.99 -4.14
C PRO A 186 4.96 -7.17 -3.39
N VAL A 187 4.82 -5.84 -3.32
CA VAL A 187 5.78 -4.96 -2.63
C VAL A 187 5.72 -5.12 -1.12
N TYR A 188 4.54 -5.37 -0.53
CA TYR A 188 4.43 -5.76 0.88
C TYR A 188 5.13 -7.11 1.12
N GLY A 189 4.94 -8.07 0.22
CA GLY A 189 5.68 -9.33 0.26
C GLY A 189 7.20 -9.13 0.21
N GLU A 190 7.68 -8.18 -0.59
CA GLU A 190 9.09 -7.79 -0.67
C GLU A 190 9.58 -7.11 0.63
N ILE A 191 8.76 -6.30 1.28
CA ILE A 191 9.07 -5.70 2.60
C ILE A 191 9.37 -6.81 3.62
N VAL A 192 8.50 -7.82 3.69
CA VAL A 192 8.68 -8.95 4.62
C VAL A 192 9.92 -9.77 4.28
N ARG A 193 10.12 -10.13 3.00
CA ARG A 193 11.36 -10.84 2.56
C ARG A 193 12.62 -10.06 2.91
N THR A 194 12.62 -8.75 2.66
CA THR A 194 13.76 -7.87 2.93
C THR A 194 14.03 -7.78 4.41
N ALA A 195 13.00 -7.64 5.24
CA ALA A 195 13.15 -7.60 6.69
C ALA A 195 13.73 -8.93 7.25
N ILE A 196 13.27 -10.09 6.76
CA ILE A 196 13.84 -11.39 7.13
C ILE A 196 15.31 -11.47 6.71
N LYS A 197 15.63 -11.11 5.47
CA LYS A 197 17.01 -11.13 4.95
C LYS A 197 17.97 -10.24 5.74
N LEU A 198 17.48 -9.11 6.24
CA LEU A 198 18.24 -8.18 7.07
C LEU A 198 18.32 -8.60 8.55
N GLY A 199 17.65 -9.70 8.93
CA GLY A 199 17.69 -10.24 10.28
C GLY A 199 16.90 -9.41 11.30
N PHE A 200 15.78 -8.82 10.88
CA PHE A 200 14.82 -8.23 11.81
C PHE A 200 14.05 -9.31 12.57
N THR A 201 13.74 -9.03 13.84
CA THR A 201 12.67 -9.71 14.58
C THR A 201 11.34 -9.13 14.13
N LEU A 202 10.53 -9.94 13.45
CA LEU A 202 9.22 -9.51 12.95
C LEU A 202 8.18 -9.52 14.07
N VAL A 203 7.35 -8.47 14.15
CA VAL A 203 6.29 -8.33 15.14
C VAL A 203 4.95 -8.15 14.43
N ALA A 204 4.08 -9.15 14.56
CA ALA A 204 2.66 -9.03 14.24
C ALA A 204 1.95 -8.29 15.37
N TYR A 205 1.31 -7.16 15.08
CA TYR A 205 0.72 -6.32 16.13
C TYR A 205 -0.76 -6.02 15.95
N ASP A 206 -1.32 -6.28 14.75
CA ASP A 206 -2.72 -6.00 14.50
C ASP A 206 -3.63 -6.77 15.46
N ALA A 207 -4.78 -6.18 15.75
CA ALA A 207 -5.74 -6.69 16.71
C ALA A 207 -7.12 -6.77 16.07
N ASP A 208 -7.74 -7.93 16.26
CA ASP A 208 -9.15 -8.14 15.96
C ASP A 208 -9.98 -7.57 17.13
N ALA A 209 -10.22 -6.27 17.07
CA ALA A 209 -11.01 -5.53 18.05
C ALA A 209 -12.10 -4.75 17.32
N GLY A 210 -13.32 -4.77 17.87
CA GLY A 210 -14.50 -4.19 17.22
C GLY A 210 -14.38 -2.68 17.02
N ALA A 211 -14.51 -1.92 18.11
CA ALA A 211 -14.48 -0.46 18.05
C ALA A 211 -13.07 0.06 17.72
N THR A 212 -12.99 1.12 16.92
CA THR A 212 -11.71 1.75 16.54
C THR A 212 -10.83 2.03 17.76
N GLN A 213 -11.40 2.55 18.85
CA GLN A 213 -10.65 2.88 20.05
C GLN A 213 -9.98 1.66 20.70
N ASP A 214 -10.68 0.52 20.74
CA ASP A 214 -10.18 -0.72 21.32
C ASP A 214 -9.06 -1.30 20.46
N ARG A 215 -9.18 -1.19 19.13
CA ARG A 215 -8.14 -1.61 18.18
C ARG A 215 -6.86 -0.80 18.34
N GLU A 216 -6.93 0.54 18.38
CA GLU A 216 -5.73 1.39 18.58
C GLU A 216 -4.99 1.02 19.88
N ALA A 217 -5.74 0.80 20.96
CA ALA A 217 -5.18 0.42 22.26
C ALA A 217 -4.59 -0.99 22.23
N ALA A 218 -5.26 -1.95 21.60
CA ALA A 218 -4.79 -3.34 21.51
C ALA A 218 -3.51 -3.45 20.66
N GLN A 219 -3.45 -2.75 19.52
CA GLN A 219 -2.27 -2.67 18.67
C GLN A 219 -1.06 -2.11 19.44
N ALA A 220 -1.25 -1.01 20.18
CA ALA A 220 -0.19 -0.43 20.99
C ALA A 220 0.27 -1.35 22.14
N ASN A 221 -0.66 -2.05 22.80
CA ASN A 221 -0.33 -3.01 23.85
C ASN A 221 0.46 -4.21 23.30
N ASN A 222 0.11 -4.71 22.12
CA ASN A 222 0.88 -5.78 21.46
C ASN A 222 2.31 -5.32 21.17
N LEU A 223 2.50 -4.14 20.56
CA LEU A 223 3.84 -3.59 20.31
C LEU A 223 4.66 -3.43 21.60
N TYR A 224 4.04 -2.88 22.64
CA TYR A 224 4.71 -2.71 23.94
C TYR A 224 5.11 -4.07 24.54
N ARG A 225 4.19 -5.04 24.59
CA ARG A 225 4.42 -6.36 25.19
C ARG A 225 5.49 -7.16 24.44
N GLU A 226 5.46 -7.14 23.11
CA GLU A 226 6.39 -7.92 22.30
C GLU A 226 7.78 -7.31 22.21
N VAL A 227 7.92 -5.99 22.48
CA VAL A 227 9.19 -5.27 22.33
C VAL A 227 9.64 -4.66 23.64
N PHE A 228 9.05 -3.53 24.05
CA PHE A 228 9.58 -2.69 25.12
C PHE A 228 9.42 -3.26 26.53
N ALA A 229 8.43 -4.12 26.76
CA ALA A 229 8.29 -4.84 28.03
C ALA A 229 9.37 -5.91 28.22
N ARG A 230 9.90 -6.46 27.12
CA ARG A 230 10.96 -7.48 27.14
C ARG A 230 12.34 -6.84 27.14
N ASP A 231 12.51 -5.78 26.35
CA ASP A 231 13.72 -4.99 26.26
C ASP A 231 13.37 -3.50 26.23
N PRO A 232 13.46 -2.80 27.37
CA PRO A 232 13.21 -1.37 27.46
C PRO A 232 14.16 -0.54 26.60
N HIS A 233 15.28 -1.08 26.12
CA HIS A 233 16.28 -0.39 25.30
C HIS A 233 16.17 -0.69 23.79
N ALA A 234 15.28 -1.60 23.39
CA ALA A 234 15.06 -1.97 22.00
C ALA A 234 14.77 -0.76 21.10
N LYS A 235 15.07 -0.93 19.81
CA LYS A 235 14.65 0.01 18.76
C LYS A 235 13.67 -0.68 17.82
N LEU A 236 12.51 -0.04 17.63
CA LEU A 236 11.36 -0.55 16.90
C LEU A 236 11.04 0.33 15.69
N PHE A 237 10.95 -0.31 14.52
CA PHE A 237 10.41 0.28 13.32
C PHE A 237 9.01 -0.28 13.05
N VAL A 238 8.00 0.58 12.90
CA VAL A 238 6.60 0.20 12.68
C VAL A 238 6.13 0.72 11.33
N HIS A 239 5.53 -0.16 10.53
CA HIS A 239 4.82 0.16 9.30
C HIS A 239 3.32 -0.06 9.50
N ALA A 240 2.53 1.01 9.41
CA ALA A 240 1.12 1.04 9.80
C ALA A 240 0.22 1.72 8.76
N GLY A 241 -1.08 1.43 8.74
CA GLY A 241 -2.05 2.14 7.93
C GLY A 241 -2.31 3.57 8.41
N TYR A 242 -2.34 4.51 7.48
CA TYR A 242 -2.88 5.87 7.67
C TYR A 242 -2.51 6.56 8.99
N ALA A 243 -3.50 6.80 9.86
CA ALA A 243 -3.40 7.68 11.00
C ALA A 243 -3.07 6.95 12.31
N HIS A 244 -2.82 5.64 12.29
CA HIS A 244 -2.34 4.90 13.46
C HIS A 244 -1.05 5.50 14.04
N ILE A 245 -0.27 6.19 13.19
CA ILE A 245 0.99 6.84 13.57
C ILE A 245 0.82 8.22 14.24
N ASP A 246 -0.40 8.77 14.29
CA ASP A 246 -0.61 10.15 14.74
C ASP A 246 -0.36 10.30 16.26
N LYS A 247 0.37 11.34 16.64
CA LYS A 247 0.74 11.65 18.04
C LYS A 247 -0.33 12.40 18.82
N ALA A 248 -1.42 12.78 18.16
CA ALA A 248 -2.59 13.41 18.77
C ALA A 248 -3.89 12.99 18.06
N ARG A 249 -5.03 13.25 18.69
CA ARG A 249 -6.35 13.05 18.07
C ARG A 249 -6.50 13.95 16.85
N GLY A 250 -7.17 13.45 15.82
CA GLY A 250 -7.39 14.20 14.58
C GLY A 250 -7.98 13.34 13.49
N ARG A 251 -7.12 12.68 12.71
CA ARG A 251 -7.54 11.93 11.50
C ARG A 251 -8.35 10.66 11.78
N LEU A 252 -8.31 10.14 13.01
CA LEU A 252 -9.19 9.05 13.49
C LEU A 252 -10.43 9.58 14.25
N GLY A 253 -10.79 10.84 14.06
CA GLY A 253 -11.90 11.47 14.77
C GLY A 253 -11.63 11.58 16.27
N LYS A 254 -12.53 11.00 17.09
CA LYS A 254 -12.43 11.05 18.56
C LYS A 254 -11.48 10.00 19.14
N ALA A 255 -11.13 8.97 18.36
CA ALA A 255 -10.25 7.91 18.82
C ALA A 255 -8.83 8.43 19.06
N GLN A 256 -8.17 7.93 20.10
CA GLN A 256 -6.74 8.11 20.31
C GLN A 256 -5.98 7.13 19.41
N PRO A 257 -5.09 7.58 18.51
CA PRO A 257 -4.29 6.68 17.68
C PRO A 257 -3.34 5.77 18.45
N MET A 258 -2.94 4.66 17.82
CA MET A 258 -2.00 3.67 18.33
C MET A 258 -0.70 4.31 18.83
N ALA A 259 -0.13 5.26 18.09
CA ALA A 259 1.10 5.94 18.49
C ALA A 259 0.97 6.69 19.82
N MET A 260 -0.18 7.33 20.10
CA MET A 260 -0.44 7.98 21.39
C MET A 260 -0.41 6.98 22.55
N TYR A 261 -1.02 5.81 22.37
CA TYR A 261 -1.01 4.76 23.39
C TYR A 261 0.38 4.19 23.58
N LEU A 262 1.08 3.87 22.48
CA LEU A 262 2.40 3.28 22.53
C LEU A 262 3.41 4.22 23.20
N GLN A 263 3.34 5.52 22.91
CA GLN A 263 4.13 6.53 23.60
C GLN A 263 3.85 6.54 25.10
N ARG A 264 2.57 6.50 25.52
CA ARG A 264 2.20 6.48 26.93
C ARG A 264 2.70 5.21 27.64
N LEU A 265 2.60 4.06 27.00
CA LEU A 265 3.02 2.76 27.56
C LEU A 265 4.55 2.66 27.67
N SER A 266 5.28 3.10 26.64
CA SER A 266 6.73 2.95 26.56
C SER A 266 7.53 4.12 27.16
N GLY A 267 6.92 5.30 27.28
CA GLY A 267 7.63 6.54 27.60
C GLY A 267 8.54 7.04 26.48
N ILE A 268 8.39 6.52 25.25
CA ILE A 268 9.24 6.84 24.10
C ILE A 268 8.48 7.76 23.14
N GLU A 269 9.03 8.94 22.88
CA GLU A 269 8.53 9.83 21.81
C GLU A 269 8.81 9.18 20.44
N PRO A 270 7.76 8.89 19.65
CA PRO A 270 7.95 8.34 18.31
C PRO A 270 8.52 9.39 17.34
N LEU A 271 9.27 8.93 16.34
CA LEU A 271 9.40 9.65 15.08
C LEU A 271 8.28 9.18 14.15
N SER A 272 7.30 10.03 13.90
CA SER A 272 6.11 9.73 13.08
C SER A 272 6.24 10.37 11.70
N ILE A 273 6.13 9.56 10.65
CA ILE A 273 6.40 9.93 9.25
C ILE A 273 5.16 9.69 8.41
N ASP A 274 4.58 10.77 7.89
CA ASP A 274 3.39 10.72 7.04
C ASP A 274 3.73 10.77 5.55
N GLN A 275 3.21 9.81 4.79
CA GLN A 275 3.24 9.77 3.33
C GLN A 275 1.84 9.55 2.73
N THR A 276 0.78 9.80 3.52
CA THR A 276 -0.61 9.54 3.11
C THR A 276 -1.46 10.80 3.00
N GLN A 277 -0.99 11.94 3.51
CA GLN A 277 -1.70 13.21 3.38
C GLN A 277 -1.55 13.82 1.98
N PHE A 278 -0.33 13.93 1.47
CA PHE A 278 -0.03 14.47 0.16
C PHE A 278 0.34 13.33 -0.78
N ARG A 279 -0.63 12.88 -1.57
CA ARG A 279 -0.45 11.76 -2.49
C ARG A 279 -1.08 12.07 -3.84
N GLU A 280 -0.68 11.33 -4.85
CA GLU A 280 -1.34 11.36 -6.15
C GLU A 280 -2.80 10.89 -6.05
N GLN A 281 -3.62 11.36 -6.97
CA GLN A 281 -4.88 10.73 -7.33
C GLN A 281 -5.00 10.68 -8.83
N ILE A 282 -5.85 9.78 -9.29
CA ILE A 282 -6.19 9.61 -10.68
C ILE A 282 -7.72 9.74 -10.75
N PRO A 283 -8.30 10.50 -11.70
CA PRO A 283 -7.63 11.47 -12.57
C PRO A 283 -6.97 12.62 -11.76
N PRO A 284 -5.92 13.27 -12.30
CA PRO A 284 -5.21 14.33 -11.59
C PRO A 284 -6.10 15.56 -11.38
N GLU A 285 -6.05 16.14 -10.18
CA GLU A 285 -6.63 17.46 -9.89
C GLU A 285 -5.53 18.46 -9.47
N GLN A 286 -5.83 19.75 -9.58
CA GLN A 286 -4.98 20.81 -9.06
C GLN A 286 -5.19 20.93 -7.55
N ASP A 287 -4.30 20.33 -6.78
CA ASP A 287 -4.33 20.34 -5.33
C ASP A 287 -2.93 20.61 -4.73
N ALA A 288 -2.85 20.60 -3.40
CA ALA A 288 -1.61 20.84 -2.67
C ALA A 288 -0.51 19.83 -3.01
N TYR A 289 -0.85 18.55 -3.24
CA TYR A 289 0.13 17.56 -3.68
C TYR A 289 0.68 17.93 -5.05
N ARG A 290 -0.19 18.25 -6.01
CA ARG A 290 0.22 18.57 -7.38
C ARG A 290 1.10 19.81 -7.44
N GLN A 291 0.81 20.82 -6.62
CA GLN A 291 1.67 21.99 -6.45
C GLN A 291 3.05 21.57 -5.92
N LEU A 292 3.10 20.82 -4.82
CA LEU A 292 4.37 20.42 -4.19
C LEU A 292 5.26 19.59 -5.12
N VAL A 293 4.72 18.61 -5.83
CA VAL A 293 5.54 17.79 -6.75
C VAL A 293 5.93 18.52 -8.03
N THR A 294 5.24 19.61 -8.38
CA THR A 294 5.63 20.51 -9.48
C THR A 294 6.78 21.43 -9.03
N ASP A 295 6.68 21.98 -7.83
CA ASP A 295 7.70 22.87 -7.25
C ASP A 295 8.98 22.11 -6.85
N PHE A 296 8.85 20.81 -6.52
CA PHE A 296 9.93 19.93 -6.08
C PHE A 296 9.94 18.60 -6.85
N PRO A 297 10.32 18.61 -8.15
CA PRO A 297 10.38 17.40 -8.95
C PRO A 297 11.42 16.41 -8.41
N SER A 298 11.10 15.11 -8.47
CA SER A 298 11.96 14.02 -8.00
C SER A 298 11.65 12.71 -8.73
N ASP A 299 12.60 11.79 -8.73
CA ASP A 299 12.43 10.41 -9.22
C ASP A 299 12.18 9.41 -8.08
N GLY A 300 12.13 9.87 -6.83
CA GLY A 300 11.94 9.05 -5.63
C GLY A 300 11.34 9.79 -4.44
N PRO A 301 11.10 9.10 -3.30
CA PRO A 301 10.51 9.71 -2.11
C PRO A 301 11.40 10.83 -1.56
N ILE A 302 10.83 12.02 -1.38
CA ILE A 302 11.54 13.19 -0.84
C ILE A 302 10.89 13.72 0.42
N VAL A 303 11.71 14.37 1.24
CA VAL A 303 11.26 15.29 2.28
C VAL A 303 11.68 16.70 1.91
N LEU A 304 10.89 17.68 2.32
CA LEU A 304 11.23 19.09 2.15
C LEU A 304 11.95 19.58 3.39
N VAL A 305 13.15 20.11 3.22
CA VAL A 305 14.02 20.59 4.30
C VAL A 305 14.15 22.10 4.21
N ASN A 306 13.90 22.78 5.33
CA ASN A 306 14.02 24.24 5.40
C ASN A 306 15.49 24.64 5.18
N ARG A 307 15.74 25.61 4.30
CA ARG A 307 17.09 26.06 3.95
C ARG A 307 17.80 26.79 5.10
N GLY A 308 17.05 27.49 5.95
CA GLY A 308 17.58 28.25 7.08
C GLY A 308 17.82 27.38 8.32
N THR A 309 16.87 26.49 8.66
CA THR A 309 16.94 25.71 9.92
C THR A 309 17.45 24.29 9.74
N GLY A 310 17.46 23.76 8.51
CA GLY A 310 17.79 22.35 8.24
C GLY A 310 16.76 21.34 8.75
N GLN A 311 15.61 21.80 9.27
CA GLN A 311 14.54 20.94 9.77
C GLN A 311 13.62 20.46 8.64
N PRO A 312 13.09 19.22 8.72
CA PRO A 312 12.10 18.73 7.78
C PRO A 312 10.76 19.44 7.96
N TRP A 313 9.96 19.49 6.90
CA TRP A 313 8.61 20.02 6.92
C TRP A 313 7.61 19.01 7.49
N SER A 314 6.66 19.52 8.28
CA SER A 314 5.42 18.85 8.62
C SER A 314 4.26 19.82 8.49
N ALA A 315 3.22 19.42 7.79
CA ALA A 315 1.97 20.15 7.66
C ALA A 315 1.13 20.11 8.95
N GLN A 316 1.34 19.10 9.81
CA GLN A 316 0.66 18.97 11.10
C GLN A 316 1.64 18.45 12.16
N PRO A 317 2.52 19.31 12.69
CA PRO A 317 3.59 18.91 13.61
C PRO A 317 3.10 18.27 14.92
N ASP A 318 1.85 18.55 15.33
CA ASP A 318 1.22 17.90 16.50
C ASP A 318 0.84 16.44 16.22
N LEU A 319 0.62 16.07 14.95
CA LEU A 319 0.24 14.72 14.54
C LEU A 319 1.44 13.88 14.09
N TYR A 320 2.37 14.45 13.32
CA TYR A 320 3.52 13.75 12.77
C TYR A 320 4.70 14.71 12.53
N ASP A 321 5.92 14.17 12.57
CA ASP A 321 7.15 14.96 12.53
C ASP A 321 7.57 15.35 11.11
N VAL A 322 7.19 14.55 10.10
CA VAL A 322 7.67 14.71 8.72
C VAL A 322 6.58 14.34 7.72
N ASN A 323 6.41 15.15 6.66
CA ASN A 323 5.74 14.72 5.44
C ASN A 323 6.76 14.22 4.40
N VAL A 324 6.43 13.12 3.75
CA VAL A 324 7.13 12.59 2.58
C VAL A 324 6.26 12.79 1.36
N LEU A 325 6.88 13.25 0.27
CA LEU A 325 6.27 13.36 -1.04
C LEU A 325 6.81 12.26 -1.93
N LEU A 326 5.89 11.50 -2.51
CA LEU A 326 6.19 10.54 -3.57
C LEU A 326 6.08 11.25 -4.92
N PRO A 327 6.90 10.88 -5.92
CA PRO A 327 6.78 11.44 -7.26
C PRO A 327 5.45 11.01 -7.91
N PRO A 328 4.94 11.73 -8.93
CA PRO A 328 3.82 11.24 -9.73
C PRO A 328 4.13 9.89 -10.36
N ALA A 329 3.21 8.95 -10.24
CA ALA A 329 3.27 7.61 -10.80
C ALA A 329 2.60 7.52 -12.18
N ASP A 330 1.59 8.37 -12.44
CA ASP A 330 0.85 8.36 -13.70
C ASP A 330 1.64 9.03 -14.84
N THR A 331 1.83 8.28 -15.94
CA THR A 331 2.42 8.77 -17.20
C THR A 331 1.34 9.23 -18.20
N GLY A 332 0.11 9.45 -17.74
CA GLY A 332 -1.00 10.00 -18.50
C GLY A 332 -1.69 8.95 -19.36
N GLY A 333 -2.02 7.79 -18.81
CA GLY A 333 -2.71 6.77 -19.57
C GLY A 333 -3.44 5.68 -18.80
N VAL A 334 -4.14 6.07 -17.74
CA VAL A 334 -5.17 5.19 -17.19
C VAL A 334 -6.35 5.15 -18.16
N GLN A 335 -6.29 4.20 -19.08
CA GLN A 335 -7.48 3.62 -19.67
C GLN A 335 -7.92 2.54 -18.69
N SER A 336 -8.90 2.85 -17.82
CA SER A 336 -9.54 1.85 -16.97
C SER A 336 -9.83 0.58 -17.79
N GLY A 337 -9.69 -0.60 -17.19
CA GLY A 337 -9.94 -1.91 -17.82
C GLY A 337 -11.35 -2.07 -18.42
N PHE A 338 -12.20 -1.06 -18.31
CA PHE A 338 -13.41 -0.85 -19.09
C PHE A 338 -13.16 0.07 -20.31
N ILE A 339 -12.59 -0.46 -21.40
CA ILE A 339 -12.86 0.13 -22.72
C ILE A 339 -13.79 -0.81 -23.49
N GLN A 340 -14.92 -0.24 -23.91
CA GLN A 340 -15.74 -0.75 -25.00
C GLN A 340 -14.89 -1.15 -26.21
N PRO A 341 -15.25 -2.19 -26.96
CA PRO A 341 -14.43 -2.71 -28.04
C PRO A 341 -14.08 -1.59 -29.04
N LEU A 342 -12.79 -1.50 -29.40
CA LEU A 342 -12.34 -0.78 -30.59
C LEU A 342 -12.94 -1.47 -31.82
N THR A 343 -14.15 -1.05 -32.20
CA THR A 343 -14.79 -1.47 -33.43
C THR A 343 -14.21 -0.68 -34.60
N THR A 344 -12.95 -0.91 -34.96
CA THR A 344 -12.50 -0.76 -36.35
C THR A 344 -11.08 -1.29 -36.51
N VAL A 345 -10.97 -2.35 -37.31
CA VAL A 345 -9.74 -2.86 -37.91
C VAL A 345 -9.30 -1.86 -38.98
N HIS A 346 -8.23 -1.10 -38.74
CA HIS A 346 -7.25 -0.65 -39.74
C HIS A 346 -6.18 0.20 -39.04
N ASP A 347 -5.06 -0.44 -38.70
CA ASP A 347 -3.70 0.13 -38.77
C ASP A 347 -2.70 -0.89 -38.21
N ALA A 348 -2.68 -2.08 -38.81
CA ALA A 348 -1.54 -2.97 -38.67
C ALA A 348 -0.43 -2.44 -39.61
N ASP A 349 0.58 -1.79 -39.02
CA ASP A 349 1.99 -1.70 -39.52
C ASP A 349 2.77 -0.47 -39.02
N ARG A 350 2.25 0.30 -38.03
CA ARG A 350 2.98 1.43 -37.40
C ARG A 350 3.16 1.36 -35.88
N ASP A 351 2.96 0.20 -35.28
CA ASP A 351 2.54 0.13 -33.87
C ASP A 351 3.46 -0.70 -32.96
N GLN A 352 4.78 -0.56 -33.06
CA GLN A 352 5.70 -1.17 -32.06
C GLN A 352 6.13 -0.15 -30.99
N LEU A 353 6.55 1.05 -31.39
CA LEU A 353 6.87 2.15 -30.45
C LEU A 353 5.64 2.76 -29.78
N GLN A 354 4.48 2.78 -30.46
CA GLN A 354 3.22 3.23 -29.86
C GLN A 354 2.60 2.19 -28.93
N LEU A 355 2.77 0.89 -29.19
CA LEU A 355 2.39 -0.18 -28.27
C LEU A 355 3.25 -0.19 -27.00
N VAL A 356 4.57 0.02 -27.13
CA VAL A 356 5.47 0.21 -25.96
C VAL A 356 5.05 1.43 -25.12
N ARG A 357 4.75 2.58 -25.76
CA ARG A 357 4.25 3.78 -25.05
C ARG A 357 2.85 3.61 -24.45
N ARG A 358 2.00 2.76 -25.01
CA ARG A 358 0.70 2.38 -24.43
C ARG A 358 0.86 1.40 -23.26
N LEU A 359 1.84 0.50 -23.33
CA LEU A 359 2.21 -0.42 -22.26
C LEU A 359 2.85 0.30 -21.05
N ASP A 360 3.66 1.34 -21.29
CA ASP A 360 4.27 2.20 -20.26
C ASP A 360 3.25 3.02 -19.45
N LYS A 361 1.98 3.01 -19.90
CA LYS A 361 0.86 3.71 -19.26
C LYS A 361 -0.04 2.82 -18.39
N LEU A 362 0.09 1.50 -18.52
CA LEU A 362 -0.78 0.54 -17.81
C LEU A 362 -0.31 0.21 -16.40
N ARG A 363 1.00 0.35 -16.11
CA ARG A 363 1.55 0.15 -14.77
C ARG A 363 2.58 1.23 -14.44
N PRO A 364 2.62 1.69 -13.20
CA PRO A 364 3.45 2.83 -12.83
C PRO A 364 4.96 2.50 -12.82
N ALA A 365 5.77 3.48 -13.21
CA ALA A 365 7.22 3.31 -13.37
C ALA A 365 7.97 3.03 -12.05
N TRP A 366 7.39 3.42 -10.90
CA TRP A 366 7.98 3.21 -9.58
C TRP A 366 8.17 1.72 -9.23
N LEU A 367 7.47 0.81 -9.93
CA LEU A 367 7.68 -0.63 -9.83
C LEU A 367 9.08 -1.09 -10.27
N MET A 368 9.83 -0.24 -10.98
CA MET A 368 11.24 -0.49 -11.29
C MET A 368 12.14 -0.48 -10.05
N LEU A 369 11.68 0.04 -8.90
CA LEU A 369 12.46 0.18 -7.66
C LEU A 369 13.85 0.80 -7.91
N HIS A 370 13.88 1.99 -8.52
CA HIS A 370 15.14 2.67 -8.89
C HIS A 370 16.10 1.81 -9.74
N GLY A 371 15.55 0.97 -10.62
CA GLY A 371 16.31 0.12 -11.54
C GLY A 371 16.68 -1.25 -10.95
N GLU A 372 16.31 -1.55 -9.72
CA GLU A 372 16.52 -2.86 -9.12
C GLU A 372 15.63 -3.97 -9.72
N ARG A 373 14.52 -3.58 -10.34
CA ARG A 373 13.63 -4.46 -11.11
C ARG A 373 13.69 -4.12 -12.60
N THR A 374 13.53 -5.13 -13.43
CA THR A 374 13.40 -5.01 -14.89
C THR A 374 12.01 -5.45 -15.30
N SER A 375 11.45 -4.76 -16.29
CA SER A 375 10.14 -5.10 -16.81
C SER A 375 10.19 -6.28 -17.79
N TYR A 376 9.25 -7.20 -17.65
CA TYR A 376 9.06 -8.40 -18.46
C TYR A 376 7.65 -8.39 -19.04
N ALA A 377 7.52 -8.44 -20.36
CA ALA A 377 6.22 -8.35 -21.03
C ALA A 377 5.39 -9.63 -20.83
N ILE A 378 4.09 -9.47 -20.58
CA ILE A 378 3.11 -10.55 -20.47
C ILE A 378 1.86 -10.19 -21.30
N GLY A 379 1.10 -11.20 -21.70
CA GLY A 379 -0.12 -11.01 -22.47
C GLY A 379 -1.20 -12.03 -22.14
N THR A 380 -2.41 -11.74 -22.61
CA THR A 380 -3.61 -12.59 -22.40
C THR A 380 -3.50 -13.99 -23.02
N THR A 381 -2.50 -14.26 -23.87
CA THR A 381 -2.18 -15.61 -24.35
C THR A 381 -1.94 -16.61 -23.21
N LEU A 382 -1.35 -16.15 -22.09
CA LEU A 382 -1.18 -16.95 -20.88
C LEU A 382 -2.52 -17.37 -20.25
N CYS A 383 -3.58 -16.60 -20.48
CA CYS A 383 -4.91 -16.82 -19.93
C CYS A 383 -5.78 -17.77 -20.77
N ARG A 384 -5.30 -18.28 -21.92
CA ARG A 384 -6.01 -19.28 -22.75
C ARG A 384 -7.52 -18.95 -22.93
N THR A 385 -7.80 -17.72 -23.36
CA THR A 385 -9.15 -17.18 -23.60
C THR A 385 -10.11 -17.27 -22.40
N THR A 386 -9.60 -17.43 -21.17
CA THR A 386 -10.39 -17.46 -19.93
C THR A 386 -10.15 -16.16 -19.18
N PHE A 387 -11.22 -15.41 -18.91
CA PHE A 387 -11.17 -14.13 -18.19
C PHE A 387 -12.30 -14.09 -17.13
N PRO A 388 -12.08 -13.39 -16.00
CA PRO A 388 -10.84 -12.74 -15.60
C PRO A 388 -9.74 -13.75 -15.24
N CYS A 389 -8.48 -13.34 -15.37
CA CYS A 389 -7.30 -14.18 -15.17
C CYS A 389 -6.17 -13.36 -14.53
N VAL A 390 -5.41 -13.97 -13.62
CA VAL A 390 -4.24 -13.34 -13.00
C VAL A 390 -2.98 -14.10 -13.36
N VAL A 391 -1.93 -13.36 -13.72
CA VAL A 391 -0.60 -13.89 -13.96
C VAL A 391 0.27 -13.53 -12.76
N ASP A 392 0.65 -14.55 -11.99
CA ASP A 392 1.54 -14.41 -10.83
C ASP A 392 2.96 -14.86 -11.22
N ALA A 393 3.99 -14.08 -10.84
CA ALA A 393 5.39 -14.49 -10.92
C ALA A 393 5.90 -14.91 -9.54
N HIS A 394 6.18 -16.19 -9.35
CA HIS A 394 6.81 -16.70 -8.14
C HIS A 394 8.30 -16.94 -8.39
N TYR A 395 9.14 -16.72 -7.38
CA TYR A 395 10.53 -17.17 -7.45
C TYR A 395 10.55 -18.69 -7.68
N SER A 396 11.47 -19.17 -8.51
CA SER A 396 11.51 -20.59 -8.93
C SER A 396 11.68 -21.59 -7.77
N ASN A 397 12.25 -21.16 -6.65
CA ASN A 397 12.43 -21.91 -5.43
C ASN A 397 11.28 -21.72 -4.41
N GLU A 398 10.27 -20.91 -4.72
CA GLU A 398 9.10 -20.69 -3.89
C GLU A 398 7.88 -21.46 -4.46
N PRO A 399 6.99 -21.98 -3.61
CA PRO A 399 5.77 -22.65 -4.03
C PRO A 399 4.72 -21.62 -4.50
N ASP A 400 3.60 -22.10 -5.06
CA ASP A 400 2.56 -21.20 -5.60
C ASP A 400 1.72 -20.49 -4.51
N GLU A 401 1.87 -20.91 -3.25
CA GLU A 401 1.23 -20.31 -2.08
C GLU A 401 2.03 -19.10 -1.56
N ALA A 402 3.28 -18.94 -1.98
CA ALA A 402 4.09 -17.77 -1.65
C ALA A 402 3.48 -16.51 -2.26
N ILE A 403 3.65 -15.36 -1.59
CA ILE A 403 3.25 -14.08 -2.17
C ILE A 403 4.09 -13.83 -3.42
N ALA A 404 3.46 -13.58 -4.57
CA ALA A 404 4.18 -13.40 -5.82
C ALA A 404 5.20 -12.24 -5.75
N ALA A 405 6.33 -12.36 -6.46
CA ALA A 405 7.31 -11.29 -6.60
C ALA A 405 6.75 -10.10 -7.38
N ASP A 406 5.87 -10.39 -8.33
CA ASP A 406 4.96 -9.44 -8.97
C ASP A 406 3.77 -10.20 -9.58
N ARG A 407 2.67 -9.50 -9.85
CA ARG A 407 1.47 -10.05 -10.49
C ARG A 407 0.68 -8.98 -11.24
N TYR A 408 -0.19 -9.43 -12.15
CA TYR A 408 -1.10 -8.56 -12.87
C TYR A 408 -2.38 -9.32 -13.27
N ALA A 409 -3.54 -8.69 -13.09
CA ALA A 409 -4.82 -9.23 -13.50
C ALA A 409 -5.25 -8.72 -14.87
N PHE A 410 -5.60 -9.63 -15.77
CA PHE A 410 -6.30 -9.36 -17.00
C PHE A 410 -7.81 -9.55 -16.78
N MET A 411 -8.56 -8.45 -16.83
CA MET A 411 -10.02 -8.48 -16.70
C MET A 411 -10.73 -8.83 -18.01
N GLN A 412 -10.07 -8.61 -19.15
CA GLN A 412 -10.59 -8.85 -20.49
C GLN A 412 -9.51 -9.40 -21.45
N GLY A 413 -9.96 -9.84 -22.63
CA GLY A 413 -9.10 -10.36 -23.69
C GLY A 413 -8.27 -9.28 -24.39
N ASP A 414 -7.39 -9.74 -25.30
CA ASP A 414 -6.62 -8.90 -26.24
C ASP A 414 -5.80 -7.75 -25.61
N ALA A 415 -5.36 -7.97 -24.37
CA ALA A 415 -4.52 -7.04 -23.62
C ALA A 415 -3.08 -7.56 -23.44
N THR A 416 -2.15 -6.63 -23.25
CA THR A 416 -0.77 -6.91 -22.85
C THR A 416 -0.41 -6.02 -21.67
N SER A 417 0.53 -6.47 -20.83
CA SER A 417 1.01 -5.75 -19.66
C SER A 417 2.46 -6.15 -19.37
N ARG A 418 3.00 -5.76 -18.21
CA ARG A 418 4.36 -6.07 -17.79
C ARG A 418 4.38 -6.51 -16.33
N LEU A 419 5.29 -7.42 -16.00
CA LEU A 419 5.75 -7.68 -14.64
C LEU A 419 7.07 -6.96 -14.40
N TYR A 420 7.37 -6.55 -13.18
CA TYR A 420 8.61 -5.90 -12.77
C TYR A 420 9.31 -6.80 -11.76
N LEU A 421 10.42 -7.40 -12.20
CA LEU A 421 11.09 -8.48 -11.49
C LEU A 421 12.57 -8.18 -11.30
N ARG A 422 13.13 -8.57 -10.16
CA ARG A 422 14.58 -8.54 -9.93
C ARG A 422 15.27 -9.58 -10.83
N PRO A 423 16.57 -9.45 -11.13
CA PRO A 423 17.32 -10.52 -11.79
C PRO A 423 17.19 -11.85 -11.03
N GLY A 424 16.85 -12.92 -11.74
CA GLY A 424 16.55 -14.22 -11.13
C GLY A 424 15.70 -15.14 -11.99
N ASN A 425 15.37 -16.31 -11.43
CA ASN A 425 14.56 -17.34 -12.10
C ASN A 425 13.17 -17.40 -11.48
N TYR A 426 12.14 -17.42 -12.33
CA TYR A 426 10.74 -17.35 -11.92
C TYR A 426 9.87 -18.41 -12.61
N ARG A 427 8.77 -18.75 -11.95
CA ARG A 427 7.65 -19.48 -12.53
C ARG A 427 6.45 -18.55 -12.63
N LEU A 428 6.07 -18.24 -13.86
CA LEU A 428 4.80 -17.61 -14.16
C LEU A 428 3.68 -18.65 -14.05
N ARG A 429 2.57 -18.26 -13.43
CA ARG A 429 1.35 -19.05 -13.35
C ARG A 429 0.16 -18.15 -13.70
N ALA A 430 -0.54 -18.48 -14.77
CA ALA A 430 -1.84 -17.87 -15.08
C ALA A 430 -2.96 -18.72 -14.48
N ARG A 431 -3.96 -18.08 -13.86
CA ARG A 431 -5.07 -18.78 -13.22
C ARG A 431 -6.37 -17.99 -13.28
N ASP A 432 -7.49 -18.70 -13.34
CA ASP A 432 -8.83 -18.12 -13.39
C ASP A 432 -9.38 -17.76 -12.00
N ILE A 433 -10.59 -17.19 -11.99
CA ILE A 433 -11.34 -16.82 -10.77
C ILE A 433 -11.58 -18.00 -9.80
N ARG A 434 -11.60 -19.25 -10.29
CA ARG A 434 -11.75 -20.46 -9.46
C ARG A 434 -10.40 -20.98 -8.95
N GLY A 435 -9.30 -20.30 -9.27
CA GLY A 435 -7.94 -20.69 -8.91
C GLY A 435 -7.35 -21.81 -9.78
N ARG A 436 -8.03 -22.21 -10.85
CA ARG A 436 -7.54 -23.25 -11.76
C ARG A 436 -6.40 -22.68 -12.60
N THR A 437 -5.29 -23.41 -12.65
CA THR A 437 -4.14 -23.04 -13.49
C THR A 437 -4.50 -23.16 -14.96
N LEU A 438 -4.36 -22.07 -15.69
CA LEU A 438 -4.58 -22.00 -17.13
C LEU A 438 -3.30 -22.30 -17.89
N SER A 439 -2.18 -21.72 -17.45
CA SER A 439 -0.85 -21.97 -18.03
C SER A 439 0.27 -21.78 -16.99
N ARG A 440 1.45 -22.30 -17.32
CA ARG A 440 2.70 -22.06 -16.60
C ARG A 440 3.82 -21.80 -17.58
N GLN A 441 4.76 -20.95 -17.18
CA GLN A 441 5.95 -20.65 -17.97
C GLN A 441 7.12 -20.40 -17.02
N ALA A 442 8.28 -20.99 -17.30
CA ALA A 442 9.52 -20.66 -16.62
C ALA A 442 10.21 -19.51 -17.36
N ILE A 443 10.72 -18.53 -16.61
CA ILE A 443 11.43 -17.37 -17.17
C ILE A 443 12.68 -17.07 -16.35
N THR A 444 13.66 -16.45 -17.02
CA THR A 444 14.87 -15.92 -16.39
C THR A 444 14.94 -14.42 -16.71
N ILE A 445 15.25 -13.63 -15.69
CA ILE A 445 15.50 -12.20 -15.79
C ILE A 445 16.98 -11.99 -15.60
N ASP A 446 17.67 -11.56 -16.64
CA ASP A 446 19.11 -11.34 -16.61
C ASP A 446 19.48 -10.09 -15.80
N LYS A 447 20.71 -10.09 -15.27
CA LYS A 447 21.30 -8.86 -14.71
C LYS A 447 21.60 -7.92 -15.86
N ARG A 448 21.18 -6.66 -15.73
CA ARG A 448 21.54 -5.59 -16.68
C ARG A 448 23.00 -5.20 -16.55
#